data_AF-A0A352B9J2-F1
#
_entry.id   AF-A0A352B9J2-F1
#
_cell.length_a   1.000
_cell.length_b   1.000
_cell.length_c   1.000
_cell.angle_alpha   90.00
_cell.angle_beta   90.00
_cell.angle_gamma   90.00
#
_symmetry.space_group_name_H-M   'P 1'
#
loop_
_entity.id
_entity.type
_entity.pdbx_description
1 polymer ?
#
loop_
_entity_poly.entity_id
_entity_poly.type
_entity_poly.pdbx_seq_one_letter_code
_entity_poly.pdbx_strand_id
1 'polypeptide(L)'
;MTEKLKALEAARLQIEKDFGSGSLMKMGSKTDITSVDVIPSGSILLDEALGVGGYPRGRIIEMYGPESSGKTTLALHAVAEAQKLGGIAAFIDAEHALDPVYAKNLGVNIDELWVSQPDTGEQALGICENLVRSGAVDIIVIDSVAALTPQKEIEGEMGDSVMGVQARLMSQALRKLTAIVGKSKCTIVFINQIRMKIGVMFGNPETTTGGNALKFYSSIRLDIRRIETIDGKGDEDALGNRVRVKVVKNKVAPPFRKVELDIYFGKGVSAAASLLDSAVKHGLIDKRGAWYTRGEEKVGQGKENAVSFIENNPDYRIELEHTLREKIFPGQVLRTKEGEVVTEEQIREYEKQMRAKGVGTGLVQPTAEQNTDVKTPDAAAAVNVPGKTASDDGGKKPAARTKTASLAKAAASDKPVPEELF
;
A
#
# COMPACT_ATOMS: atom_id res chain seq x y z
N MET A 1 -31.24 40.74 10.24
CA MET A 1 -30.11 40.47 9.32
C MET A 1 -29.56 41.78 8.80
N THR A 2 -28.26 42.02 8.91
CA THR A 2 -27.55 43.16 8.32
C THR A 2 -27.73 43.20 6.79
N GLU A 3 -27.75 44.39 6.17
CA GLU A 3 -27.89 44.54 4.70
C GLU A 3 -26.87 43.70 3.91
N LYS A 4 -25.63 43.60 4.43
CA LYS A 4 -24.58 42.75 3.86
C LYS A 4 -24.99 41.27 3.77
N LEU A 5 -25.72 40.75 4.76
CA LEU A 5 -26.19 39.36 4.75
C LEU A 5 -27.33 39.15 3.75
N LYS A 6 -28.23 40.12 3.60
CA LYS A 6 -29.30 40.06 2.60
C LYS A 6 -28.74 40.08 1.17
N ALA A 7 -27.78 40.97 0.91
CA ALA A 7 -27.10 41.03 -0.39
C ALA A 7 -26.34 39.73 -0.70
N LEU A 8 -25.67 39.15 0.31
CA LEU A 8 -24.99 37.87 0.20
C LEU A 8 -25.96 36.72 -0.09
N GLU A 9 -27.12 36.67 0.58
CA GLU A 9 -28.13 35.65 0.31
C GLU A 9 -28.76 35.78 -1.08
N ALA A 10 -29.05 37.00 -1.54
CA ALA A 10 -29.53 37.23 -2.90
C ALA A 10 -28.49 36.78 -3.95
N ALA A 11 -27.21 37.12 -3.74
CA ALA A 11 -26.12 36.65 -4.60
C ALA A 11 -25.99 35.11 -4.55
N ARG A 12 -26.10 34.49 -3.37
CA ARG A 12 -26.08 33.04 -3.21
C ARG A 12 -27.20 32.36 -3.99
N LEU A 13 -28.43 32.86 -3.89
CA LEU A 13 -29.59 32.32 -4.61
C LEU A 13 -29.43 32.47 -6.13
N GLN A 14 -28.88 33.60 -6.59
CA GLN A 14 -28.59 33.81 -8.00
C GLN A 14 -27.52 32.82 -8.49
N ILE A 15 -26.45 32.62 -7.73
CA ILE A 15 -25.38 31.65 -8.04
C ILE A 15 -25.92 30.21 -8.03
N GLU A 16 -26.83 29.85 -7.13
CA GLU A 16 -27.49 28.53 -7.14
C GLU A 16 -28.43 28.36 -8.33
N LYS A 17 -29.13 29.41 -8.75
CA LYS A 17 -29.99 29.39 -9.94
C LYS A 17 -29.18 29.22 -11.23
N ASP A 18 -28.05 29.91 -11.35
CA ASP A 18 -27.24 29.91 -12.57
C ASP A 18 -26.34 28.67 -12.68
N PHE A 19 -25.86 28.14 -11.56
CA PHE A 19 -24.84 27.07 -11.54
C PHE A 19 -25.27 25.79 -10.81
N GLY A 20 -26.52 25.71 -10.34
CA GLY A 20 -27.10 24.57 -9.65
C GLY A 20 -26.95 24.64 -8.11
N SER A 21 -27.77 23.84 -7.42
CA SER A 21 -27.76 23.76 -5.95
C SER A 21 -26.39 23.36 -5.41
N GLY A 22 -25.89 24.06 -4.39
CA GLY A 22 -24.59 23.78 -3.79
C GLY A 22 -23.39 24.39 -4.53
N SER A 23 -23.61 25.25 -5.51
CA SER A 23 -22.55 26.03 -6.18
C SER A 23 -21.86 27.04 -5.25
N LEU A 24 -22.56 27.53 -4.22
CA LEU A 24 -21.99 28.36 -3.15
C LEU A 24 -22.57 27.96 -1.79
N MET A 25 -21.71 27.41 -0.91
CA MET A 25 -22.10 26.92 0.42
C MET A 25 -21.20 27.48 1.51
N LYS A 26 -21.72 27.57 2.74
CA LYS A 26 -20.89 27.85 3.92
C LYS A 26 -20.09 26.60 4.25
N MET A 27 -18.78 26.75 4.42
CA MET A 27 -17.89 25.61 4.65
C MET A 27 -18.27 24.81 5.90
N GLY A 28 -18.73 25.46 6.97
CA GLY A 28 -19.14 24.81 8.23
C GLY A 28 -20.59 24.35 8.32
N SER A 29 -21.43 24.50 7.28
CA SER A 29 -22.84 24.08 7.33
C SER A 29 -23.06 22.61 6.95
N LYS A 30 -22.00 21.86 6.61
CA LYS A 30 -22.03 20.39 6.61
C LYS A 30 -21.65 19.89 7.99
N THR A 31 -22.58 19.21 8.65
CA THR A 31 -22.34 18.43 9.86
C THR A 31 -21.44 17.20 9.59
N ASP A 32 -21.12 16.90 8.33
CA ASP A 32 -20.35 15.72 7.88
C ASP A 32 -18.87 16.01 7.51
N ILE A 33 -18.29 17.14 7.91
CA ILE A 33 -16.87 17.47 7.60
C ILE A 33 -15.90 16.52 8.31
N THR A 34 -16.37 15.69 9.24
CA THR A 34 -15.54 14.90 10.14
C THR A 34 -15.00 13.59 9.58
N SER A 35 -15.49 13.06 8.44
CA SER A 35 -14.91 11.84 7.85
C SER A 35 -14.75 11.97 6.33
N VAL A 36 -13.49 12.06 5.87
CA VAL A 36 -13.16 11.87 4.46
C VAL A 36 -13.53 10.42 4.08
N ASP A 37 -14.34 10.26 3.05
CA ASP A 37 -14.71 8.97 2.50
C ASP A 37 -13.48 8.33 1.80
N VAL A 38 -13.17 7.08 2.12
CA VAL A 38 -11.92 6.43 1.74
C VAL A 38 -12.12 4.99 1.26
N ILE A 39 -11.18 4.52 0.45
CA ILE A 39 -10.97 3.11 0.13
C ILE A 39 -9.74 2.65 0.94
N PRO A 40 -9.85 1.63 1.82
CA PRO A 40 -8.72 1.09 2.57
C PRO A 40 -7.58 0.67 1.64
N SER A 41 -6.34 0.72 2.13
CA SER A 41 -5.17 0.40 1.30
C SER A 41 -4.78 -1.07 1.30
N GLY A 42 -5.49 -1.93 2.04
CA GLY A 42 -5.09 -3.31 2.33
C GLY A 42 -4.02 -3.44 3.42
N SER A 43 -3.60 -2.33 4.04
CA SER A 43 -2.66 -2.33 5.17
C SER A 43 -2.98 -1.21 6.15
N ILE A 44 -3.24 -1.57 7.41
CA ILE A 44 -3.53 -0.59 8.46
C ILE A 44 -2.37 0.37 8.73
N LEU A 45 -1.13 -0.06 8.48
CA LEU A 45 0.04 0.82 8.59
C LEU A 45 -0.01 1.92 7.52
N LEU A 46 -0.31 1.56 6.27
CA LEU A 46 -0.42 2.53 5.19
C LEU A 46 -1.65 3.43 5.37
N ASP A 47 -2.79 2.89 5.80
CA ASP A 47 -3.97 3.67 6.20
C ASP A 47 -3.63 4.73 7.27
N GLU A 48 -2.84 4.35 8.29
CA GLU A 48 -2.36 5.28 9.33
C GLU A 48 -1.39 6.33 8.76
N ALA A 49 -0.50 5.94 7.84
CA ALA A 49 0.41 6.85 7.16
C ALA A 49 -0.32 7.88 6.29
N LEU A 50 -1.43 7.48 5.66
CA LEU A 50 -2.31 8.36 4.90
C LEU A 50 -3.08 9.31 5.82
N GLY A 51 -3.30 8.93 7.08
CA GLY A 51 -3.86 9.77 8.15
C GLY A 51 -5.39 9.94 8.09
N VAL A 52 -6.02 9.46 7.03
CA VAL A 52 -7.49 9.45 6.86
C VAL A 52 -8.03 8.02 6.76
N GLY A 53 -7.23 6.99 7.08
CA GLY A 53 -7.68 5.60 7.09
C GLY A 53 -7.77 4.92 5.72
N GLY A 54 -7.25 5.55 4.67
CA GLY A 54 -7.20 4.97 3.33
C GLY A 54 -7.02 6.01 2.22
N TYR A 55 -7.26 5.59 0.98
CA TYR A 55 -7.23 6.41 -0.22
C TYR A 55 -8.52 7.25 -0.34
N PRO A 56 -8.45 8.59 -0.34
CA PRO A 56 -9.64 9.44 -0.38
C PRO A 56 -10.37 9.34 -1.72
N ARG A 57 -11.66 9.06 -1.65
CA ARG A 57 -12.56 9.02 -2.80
C ARG A 57 -12.64 10.38 -3.51
N GLY A 58 -12.86 10.32 -4.81
CA GLY A 58 -12.96 11.51 -5.67
C GLY A 58 -11.66 12.28 -5.83
N ARG A 59 -10.51 11.60 -5.71
CA ARG A 59 -9.17 12.21 -5.79
C ARG A 59 -8.25 11.44 -6.72
N ILE A 60 -7.22 12.15 -7.19
CA ILE A 60 -6.11 11.59 -7.96
C ILE A 60 -4.96 11.25 -7.01
N ILE A 61 -4.39 10.07 -7.17
CA ILE A 61 -3.27 9.53 -6.40
C ILE A 61 -2.16 9.15 -7.38
N GLU A 62 -0.91 9.44 -7.03
CA GLU A 62 0.26 8.96 -7.79
C GLU A 62 1.07 8.00 -6.92
N MET A 63 1.32 6.80 -7.43
CA MET A 63 2.21 5.81 -6.85
C MET A 63 3.44 5.70 -7.74
N TYR A 64 4.60 6.09 -7.24
CA TYR A 64 5.84 6.08 -8.03
C TYR A 64 6.99 5.46 -7.26
N GLY A 65 7.98 4.97 -8.01
CA GLY A 65 9.09 4.21 -7.44
C GLY A 65 9.91 3.50 -8.51
N PRO A 66 11.03 2.88 -8.14
CA PRO A 66 11.81 2.02 -9.02
C PRO A 66 10.97 0.84 -9.57
N GLU A 67 11.49 0.14 -10.56
CA GLU A 67 10.94 -1.15 -10.98
C GLU A 67 10.93 -2.15 -9.82
N SER A 68 9.98 -3.08 -9.84
CA SER A 68 9.83 -4.13 -8.81
C SER A 68 9.75 -3.63 -7.36
N SER A 69 9.36 -2.37 -7.15
CA SER A 69 9.20 -1.77 -5.82
C SER A 69 7.86 -2.10 -5.15
N GLY A 70 6.91 -2.71 -5.87
CA GLY A 70 5.57 -3.06 -5.36
C GLY A 70 4.44 -2.08 -5.70
N LYS A 71 4.65 -1.18 -6.67
CA LYS A 71 3.63 -0.20 -7.11
C LYS A 71 2.32 -0.86 -7.56
N THR A 72 2.39 -1.76 -8.53
CA THR A 72 1.24 -2.51 -9.04
C THR A 72 0.61 -3.37 -7.96
N THR A 73 1.42 -4.00 -7.09
CA THR A 73 0.92 -4.73 -5.91
C THR A 73 0.05 -3.85 -5.01
N LEU A 74 0.51 -2.66 -4.63
CA LEU A 74 -0.29 -1.74 -3.80
C LEU A 74 -1.55 -1.25 -4.51
N ALA A 75 -1.48 -1.01 -5.83
CA ALA A 75 -2.65 -0.62 -6.60
C ALA A 75 -3.69 -1.75 -6.72
N LEU A 76 -3.26 -3.01 -6.87
CA LEU A 76 -4.14 -4.17 -6.88
C LEU A 76 -4.79 -4.41 -5.50
N HIS A 77 -4.07 -4.16 -4.39
CA HIS A 77 -4.67 -4.14 -3.05
C HIS A 77 -5.74 -3.05 -2.92
N ALA A 78 -5.51 -1.85 -3.47
CA ALA A 78 -6.52 -0.79 -3.50
C ALA A 78 -7.77 -1.20 -4.31
N VAL A 79 -7.58 -1.91 -5.42
CA VAL A 79 -8.66 -2.48 -6.24
C VAL A 79 -9.44 -3.54 -5.46
N ALA A 80 -8.75 -4.48 -4.82
CA ALA A 80 -9.37 -5.54 -4.01
C ALA A 80 -10.22 -4.96 -2.87
N GLU A 81 -9.70 -3.96 -2.15
CA GLU A 81 -10.43 -3.28 -1.08
C GLU A 81 -11.63 -2.48 -1.62
N ALA A 82 -11.52 -1.85 -2.79
CA ALA A 82 -12.66 -1.19 -3.42
C ALA A 82 -13.78 -2.18 -3.76
N GLN A 83 -13.43 -3.34 -4.34
CA GLN A 83 -14.38 -4.41 -4.67
C GLN A 83 -14.99 -5.03 -3.41
N LYS A 84 -14.21 -5.19 -2.33
CA LYS A 84 -14.69 -5.64 -1.02
C LYS A 84 -15.79 -4.75 -0.46
N LEU A 85 -15.74 -3.45 -0.75
CA LEU A 85 -16.76 -2.46 -0.37
C LEU A 85 -17.95 -2.40 -1.35
N GLY A 86 -18.07 -3.36 -2.29
CA GLY A 86 -19.10 -3.37 -3.33
C GLY A 86 -18.84 -2.40 -4.49
N GLY A 87 -17.66 -1.78 -4.53
CA GLY A 87 -17.29 -0.82 -5.56
C GLY A 87 -16.92 -1.45 -6.90
N ILE A 88 -17.10 -0.70 -7.98
CA ILE A 88 -16.66 -1.11 -9.32
C ILE A 88 -15.23 -0.60 -9.55
N ALA A 89 -14.35 -1.51 -9.95
CA ALA A 89 -12.97 -1.20 -10.26
C ALA A 89 -12.68 -1.32 -11.77
N ALA A 90 -11.81 -0.46 -12.27
CA ALA A 90 -11.24 -0.57 -13.61
C ALA A 90 -9.71 -0.46 -13.59
N PHE A 91 -9.06 -1.18 -14.49
CA PHE A 91 -7.61 -1.21 -14.66
C PHE A 91 -7.25 -0.91 -16.12
N ILE A 92 -6.53 0.18 -16.33
CA ILE A 92 -5.99 0.58 -17.64
C ILE A 92 -4.54 0.15 -17.68
N ASP A 93 -4.31 -1.01 -18.29
CA ASP A 93 -3.01 -1.67 -18.41
C ASP A 93 -2.31 -1.19 -19.69
N ALA A 94 -1.67 -0.03 -19.60
CA ALA A 94 -0.85 0.53 -20.68
C ALA A 94 0.53 -0.17 -20.79
N GLU A 95 1.01 -0.83 -19.74
CA GLU A 95 2.24 -1.63 -19.78
C GLU A 95 2.03 -3.05 -20.35
N HIS A 96 0.77 -3.48 -20.53
CA HIS A 96 0.40 -4.81 -21.04
C HIS A 96 1.00 -5.94 -20.20
N ALA A 97 1.07 -5.72 -18.88
CA ALA A 97 1.81 -6.54 -17.93
C ALA A 97 0.96 -7.04 -16.75
N LEU A 98 -0.36 -6.81 -16.77
CA LEU A 98 -1.24 -7.29 -15.71
C LEU A 98 -1.37 -8.83 -15.75
N ASP A 99 -0.97 -9.48 -14.66
CA ASP A 99 -1.17 -10.92 -14.45
C ASP A 99 -2.49 -11.18 -13.67
N PRO A 100 -3.52 -11.80 -14.31
CA PRO A 100 -4.79 -12.10 -13.66
C PRO A 100 -4.66 -13.10 -12.49
N VAL A 101 -3.71 -14.04 -12.56
CA VAL A 101 -3.50 -15.04 -11.51
C VAL A 101 -2.93 -14.35 -10.27
N TYR A 102 -1.91 -13.52 -10.45
CA TYR A 102 -1.37 -12.72 -9.36
C TYR A 102 -2.42 -11.79 -8.77
N ALA A 103 -3.16 -11.04 -9.59
CA ALA A 103 -4.23 -10.16 -9.12
C ALA A 103 -5.30 -10.92 -8.30
N LYS A 104 -5.72 -12.11 -8.75
CA LYS A 104 -6.66 -12.96 -8.01
C LYS A 104 -6.10 -13.36 -6.65
N ASN A 105 -4.83 -13.75 -6.57
CA ASN A 105 -4.20 -14.11 -5.31
C ASN A 105 -4.09 -12.92 -4.33
N LEU A 106 -4.09 -11.70 -4.84
CA LEU A 106 -4.10 -10.46 -4.05
C LEU A 106 -5.51 -10.07 -3.56
N GLY A 107 -6.54 -10.86 -3.89
CA GLY A 107 -7.92 -10.61 -3.47
C GLY A 107 -8.78 -9.87 -4.49
N VAL A 108 -8.26 -9.62 -5.70
CA VAL A 108 -9.03 -8.98 -6.76
C VAL A 108 -10.06 -9.97 -7.31
N ASN A 109 -11.31 -9.53 -7.40
CA ASN A 109 -12.34 -10.25 -8.14
C ASN A 109 -12.15 -10.01 -9.64
N ILE A 110 -11.47 -10.94 -10.30
CA ILE A 110 -11.13 -10.87 -11.73
C ILE A 110 -12.37 -10.86 -12.62
N ASP A 111 -13.42 -11.61 -12.25
CA ASP A 111 -14.64 -11.74 -13.07
C ASP A 111 -15.37 -10.40 -13.20
N GLU A 112 -15.20 -9.50 -12.21
CA GLU A 112 -15.85 -8.19 -12.13
C GLU A 112 -14.87 -7.01 -12.34
N LEU A 113 -13.61 -7.29 -12.69
CA LEU A 113 -12.61 -6.26 -12.96
C LEU A 113 -12.69 -5.81 -14.42
N TRP A 114 -12.99 -4.53 -14.65
CA TRP A 114 -12.94 -3.95 -15.99
C TRP A 114 -11.50 -3.68 -16.41
N VAL A 115 -11.01 -4.35 -17.45
CA VAL A 115 -9.64 -4.15 -17.95
C VAL A 115 -9.66 -3.51 -19.33
N SER A 116 -8.74 -2.57 -19.56
CA SER A 116 -8.49 -1.99 -20.87
C SER A 116 -6.99 -2.00 -21.17
N GLN A 117 -6.63 -2.48 -22.36
CA GLN A 117 -5.27 -2.40 -22.91
C GLN A 117 -5.27 -1.42 -24.09
N PRO A 118 -5.04 -0.12 -23.84
CA PRO A 118 -5.08 0.89 -24.88
C PRO A 118 -3.84 0.85 -25.78
N ASP A 119 -4.00 1.30 -27.02
CA ASP A 119 -2.94 1.48 -28.02
C ASP A 119 -2.21 2.81 -27.83
N THR A 120 -2.91 3.86 -27.35
CA THR A 120 -2.36 5.23 -27.23
C THR A 120 -2.65 5.87 -25.88
N GLY A 121 -1.81 6.84 -25.48
CA GLY A 121 -2.03 7.63 -24.27
C GLY A 121 -3.32 8.44 -24.31
N GLU A 122 -3.70 8.99 -25.47
CA GLU A 122 -4.98 9.67 -25.67
C GLU A 122 -6.16 8.74 -25.44
N GLN A 123 -6.11 7.52 -25.98
CA GLN A 123 -7.16 6.52 -25.81
C GLN A 123 -7.28 6.12 -24.34
N ALA A 124 -6.16 5.81 -23.68
CA ALA A 124 -6.13 5.47 -22.26
C ALA A 124 -6.80 6.54 -21.39
N LEU A 125 -6.40 7.81 -21.57
CA LEU A 125 -6.94 8.93 -20.80
C LEU A 125 -8.39 9.25 -21.17
N GLY A 126 -8.79 9.02 -22.43
CA GLY A 126 -10.18 9.14 -22.88
C GLY A 126 -11.10 8.08 -22.26
N ILE A 127 -10.65 6.83 -22.17
CA ILE A 127 -11.35 5.75 -21.47
C ILE A 127 -11.51 6.11 -20.00
N CYS A 128 -10.44 6.57 -19.33
CA CYS A 128 -10.50 7.05 -17.96
C CYS A 128 -11.53 8.18 -17.79
N GLU A 129 -11.51 9.20 -18.66
CA GLU A 129 -12.47 10.30 -18.61
C GLU A 129 -13.93 9.81 -18.70
N ASN A 130 -14.22 8.89 -19.63
CA ASN A 130 -15.55 8.34 -19.82
C ASN A 130 -16.02 7.52 -18.62
N LEU A 131 -15.15 6.66 -18.07
CA LEU A 131 -15.46 5.87 -16.88
C LEU A 131 -15.76 6.78 -15.67
N VAL A 132 -14.95 7.82 -15.45
CA VAL A 132 -15.19 8.79 -14.36
C VAL A 132 -16.51 9.54 -14.57
N ARG A 133 -16.82 9.93 -15.82
CA ARG A 133 -18.05 10.66 -16.17
C ARG A 133 -19.31 9.81 -16.00
N SER A 134 -19.21 8.49 -16.17
CA SER A 134 -20.34 7.57 -15.92
C SER A 134 -20.85 7.63 -14.48
N GLY A 135 -19.99 8.02 -13.52
CA GLY A 135 -20.31 8.00 -12.10
C GLY A 135 -20.44 6.60 -11.49
N ALA A 136 -20.23 5.54 -12.28
CA ALA A 136 -20.43 4.16 -11.84
C ALA A 136 -19.17 3.52 -11.25
N VAL A 137 -17.98 4.04 -11.57
CA VAL A 137 -16.68 3.44 -11.18
C VAL A 137 -16.14 4.10 -9.92
N ASP A 138 -15.70 3.28 -8.97
CA ASP A 138 -15.22 3.69 -7.65
C ASP A 138 -13.70 3.88 -7.62
N ILE A 139 -12.97 3.04 -8.36
CA ILE A 139 -11.51 3.14 -8.49
C ILE A 139 -11.06 2.83 -9.93
N ILE A 140 -10.13 3.64 -10.44
CA ILE A 140 -9.46 3.41 -11.72
C ILE A 140 -7.96 3.41 -11.48
N VAL A 141 -7.27 2.35 -11.86
CA VAL A 141 -5.81 2.28 -11.88
C VAL A 141 -5.31 2.47 -13.31
N ILE A 142 -4.27 3.28 -13.50
CA ILE A 142 -3.57 3.44 -14.78
C ILE A 142 -2.12 2.99 -14.58
N ASP A 143 -1.76 1.87 -15.20
CA ASP A 143 -0.43 1.26 -15.13
C ASP A 143 0.22 1.24 -16.52
N SER A 144 1.12 2.16 -16.87
CA SER A 144 1.63 3.27 -16.08
C SER A 144 1.71 4.55 -16.91
N VAL A 145 1.92 5.70 -16.26
CA VAL A 145 2.11 6.99 -16.92
C VAL A 145 3.24 6.96 -17.94
N ALA A 146 4.30 6.17 -17.69
CA ALA A 146 5.43 6.06 -18.60
C ALA A 146 5.02 5.43 -19.94
N ALA A 147 4.03 4.54 -19.95
CA ALA A 147 3.50 3.85 -21.13
C ALA A 147 2.36 4.61 -21.83
N LEU A 148 1.96 5.79 -21.35
CA LEU A 148 0.97 6.64 -22.01
C LEU A 148 1.61 7.37 -23.20
N THR A 149 2.00 6.63 -24.22
CA THR A 149 2.69 7.13 -25.41
C THR A 149 1.68 7.85 -26.33
N PRO A 150 1.88 9.13 -26.65
CA PRO A 150 1.00 9.86 -27.55
C PRO A 150 0.92 9.22 -28.94
N GLN A 151 -0.23 9.26 -29.59
CA GLN A 151 -0.42 8.71 -30.94
C GLN A 151 0.64 9.21 -31.94
N LYS A 152 0.96 10.51 -31.88
CA LYS A 152 1.99 11.13 -32.74
C LYS A 152 3.38 10.53 -32.55
N GLU A 153 3.70 10.05 -31.35
CA GLU A 153 4.99 9.42 -31.06
C GLU A 153 5.01 7.96 -31.53
N ILE A 154 3.88 7.26 -31.50
CA ILE A 154 3.74 5.89 -32.01
C ILE A 154 3.81 5.85 -33.54
N GLU A 155 3.18 6.82 -34.21
CA GLU A 155 3.16 6.92 -35.68
C GLU A 155 4.46 7.51 -36.26
N GLY A 156 5.30 8.12 -35.43
CA GLY A 156 6.58 8.71 -35.82
C GLY A 156 7.69 7.67 -36.01
N GLU A 157 8.81 8.11 -36.58
CA GLU A 157 9.99 7.25 -36.72
C GLU A 157 10.87 7.27 -35.46
N MET A 158 11.61 6.18 -35.21
CA MET A 158 12.57 6.13 -34.11
C MET A 158 13.64 7.21 -34.29
N GLY A 159 13.71 8.16 -33.36
CA GLY A 159 14.63 9.29 -33.40
C GLY A 159 13.94 10.64 -33.66
N ASP A 160 12.63 10.64 -33.98
CA ASP A 160 11.86 11.86 -34.11
C ASP A 160 11.79 12.64 -32.79
N SER A 161 12.06 13.94 -32.88
CA SER A 161 12.07 14.82 -31.71
C SER A 161 10.67 15.29 -31.33
N VAL A 162 9.95 14.47 -30.56
CA VAL A 162 8.58 14.80 -30.09
C VAL A 162 8.62 15.39 -28.67
N MET A 163 9.37 16.49 -28.49
CA MET A 163 9.66 17.04 -27.17
C MET A 163 8.39 17.46 -26.40
N GLY A 164 8.17 16.83 -25.25
CA GLY A 164 7.17 17.26 -24.26
C GLY A 164 5.71 17.00 -24.64
N VAL A 165 5.43 16.20 -25.67
CA VAL A 165 4.04 15.91 -26.08
C VAL A 165 3.28 15.14 -24.99
N GLN A 166 3.90 14.13 -24.38
CA GLN A 166 3.30 13.40 -23.25
C GLN A 166 2.97 14.32 -22.06
N ALA A 167 3.85 15.28 -21.74
CA ALA A 167 3.60 16.23 -20.65
C ALA A 167 2.41 17.16 -20.94
N ARG A 168 2.23 17.57 -22.21
CA ARG A 168 1.08 18.37 -22.65
C ARG A 168 -0.22 17.57 -22.61
N LEU A 169 -0.19 16.32 -23.09
CA LEU A 169 -1.30 15.38 -23.02
C LEU A 169 -1.78 15.19 -21.57
N MET A 170 -0.86 14.87 -20.65
CA MET A 170 -1.15 14.73 -19.22
C MET A 170 -1.74 16.01 -18.62
N SER A 171 -1.19 17.17 -18.96
CA SER A 171 -1.68 18.47 -18.47
C SER A 171 -3.12 18.75 -18.91
N GLN A 172 -3.47 18.40 -20.16
CA GLN A 172 -4.81 18.56 -20.70
C GLN A 172 -5.79 17.58 -20.06
N ALA A 173 -5.43 16.30 -19.98
CA ALA A 173 -6.27 15.26 -19.42
C ALA A 173 -6.56 15.49 -17.92
N LEU A 174 -5.53 15.77 -17.12
CA LEU A 174 -5.69 16.01 -15.68
C LEU A 174 -6.56 17.24 -15.38
N ARG A 175 -6.51 18.28 -16.23
CA ARG A 175 -7.38 19.45 -16.10
C ARG A 175 -8.85 19.07 -16.27
N LYS A 176 -9.17 18.20 -17.23
CA LYS A 176 -10.53 17.67 -17.43
C LYS A 176 -10.95 16.75 -16.30
N LEU A 177 -10.12 15.77 -15.96
CA LEU A 177 -10.39 14.77 -14.92
C LEU A 177 -10.64 15.42 -13.56
N THR A 178 -9.84 16.42 -13.16
CA THR A 178 -9.98 17.07 -11.86
C THR A 178 -11.33 17.77 -11.69
N ALA A 179 -11.93 18.26 -12.78
CA ALA A 179 -13.23 18.92 -12.74
C ALA A 179 -14.40 17.94 -12.47
N ILE A 180 -14.21 16.65 -12.78
CA ILE A 180 -15.27 15.63 -12.69
C ILE A 180 -15.05 14.62 -11.56
N VAL A 181 -13.79 14.32 -11.20
CA VAL A 181 -13.43 13.28 -10.22
C VAL A 181 -14.04 13.53 -8.83
N GLY A 182 -14.10 14.79 -8.39
CA GLY A 182 -14.70 15.14 -7.11
C GLY A 182 -16.21 14.91 -7.05
N LYS A 183 -16.90 14.95 -8.21
CA LYS A 183 -18.35 14.72 -8.31
C LYS A 183 -18.69 13.24 -8.40
N SER A 184 -17.86 12.45 -9.10
CA SER A 184 -18.10 11.01 -9.26
C SER A 184 -17.68 10.17 -8.06
N LYS A 185 -16.93 10.74 -7.10
CA LYS A 185 -16.29 10.02 -6.00
C LYS A 185 -15.33 8.91 -6.44
N CYS A 186 -15.00 8.81 -7.73
CA CYS A 186 -14.01 7.86 -8.25
C CYS A 186 -12.60 8.23 -7.76
N THR A 187 -11.85 7.26 -7.24
CA THR A 187 -10.41 7.41 -6.97
C THR A 187 -9.64 7.03 -8.24
N ILE A 188 -8.70 7.88 -8.68
CA ILE A 188 -7.85 7.57 -9.83
C ILE A 188 -6.42 7.39 -9.33
N VAL A 189 -5.85 6.21 -9.54
CA VAL A 189 -4.48 5.88 -9.17
C VAL A 189 -3.62 5.82 -10.43
N PHE A 190 -2.64 6.71 -10.54
CA PHE A 190 -1.61 6.64 -11.55
C PHE A 190 -0.39 5.94 -10.99
N ILE A 191 0.03 4.85 -11.63
CA ILE A 191 1.35 4.26 -11.40
C ILE A 191 2.36 5.00 -12.28
N ASN A 192 3.52 5.28 -11.72
CA ASN A 192 4.56 6.02 -12.42
C ASN A 192 5.95 5.46 -12.12
N GLN A 193 6.87 5.65 -13.06
CA GLN A 193 8.25 5.21 -12.96
C GLN A 193 9.16 6.41 -12.63
N ILE A 194 10.31 6.11 -12.02
CA ILE A 194 11.36 7.10 -11.79
C ILE A 194 12.25 7.20 -13.04
N ARG A 195 12.69 8.42 -13.36
CA ARG A 195 13.73 8.74 -14.33
C ARG A 195 14.74 9.70 -13.69
N MET A 196 15.95 9.74 -14.23
CA MET A 196 16.96 10.72 -13.78
C MET A 196 16.94 11.94 -14.69
N LYS A 197 16.94 13.14 -14.09
CA LYS A 197 17.11 14.39 -14.82
C LYS A 197 18.59 14.64 -15.06
N ILE A 198 19.00 14.63 -16.33
CA ILE A 198 20.37 14.93 -16.75
C ILE A 198 20.71 16.39 -16.39
N GLY A 199 21.93 16.63 -15.89
CA GLY A 199 22.45 17.97 -15.61
C GLY A 199 22.14 18.53 -14.22
N VAL A 200 21.58 17.73 -13.30
CA VAL A 200 21.40 18.14 -11.89
C VAL A 200 22.67 17.79 -11.11
N MET A 201 23.46 18.81 -10.75
CA MET A 201 24.70 18.64 -9.95
C MET A 201 24.47 18.76 -8.43
N PHE A 202 23.30 19.26 -8.00
CA PHE A 202 22.96 19.44 -6.58
C PHE A 202 21.48 19.10 -6.33
N GLY A 203 21.18 18.40 -5.24
CA GLY A 203 19.83 17.95 -4.89
C GLY A 203 19.47 16.55 -5.40
N ASN A 204 18.18 16.19 -5.38
CA ASN A 204 17.71 14.89 -5.87
C ASN A 204 17.51 14.94 -7.41
N PRO A 205 18.23 14.12 -8.20
CA PRO A 205 18.09 14.09 -9.66
C PRO A 205 16.85 13.31 -10.13
N GLU A 206 16.15 12.60 -9.24
CA GLU A 206 14.99 11.80 -9.59
C GLU A 206 13.78 12.65 -9.99
N THR A 207 13.12 12.25 -11.08
CA THR A 207 11.83 12.79 -11.52
C THR A 207 10.90 11.66 -11.95
N THR A 208 9.62 11.97 -12.12
CA THR A 208 8.61 11.04 -12.67
C THR A 208 8.27 11.42 -14.12
N THR A 209 7.73 10.47 -14.91
CA THR A 209 7.33 10.71 -16.30
C THR A 209 6.00 11.47 -16.38
N GLY A 210 5.62 11.93 -17.58
CA GLY A 210 4.37 12.69 -17.79
C GLY A 210 4.42 14.17 -17.40
N GLY A 211 5.61 14.73 -17.16
CA GLY A 211 5.80 16.14 -16.81
C GLY A 211 5.41 16.48 -15.36
N ASN A 212 5.10 17.75 -15.10
CA ASN A 212 4.84 18.22 -13.73
C ASN A 212 3.35 18.22 -13.33
N ALA A 213 2.42 18.08 -14.28
CA ALA A 213 1.00 18.23 -14.02
C ALA A 213 0.49 17.26 -12.94
N LEU A 214 0.84 15.98 -13.06
CA LEU A 214 0.42 14.95 -12.10
C LEU A 214 0.87 15.30 -10.68
N LYS A 215 2.10 15.81 -10.52
CA LYS A 215 2.61 16.25 -9.20
C LYS A 215 1.72 17.30 -8.55
N PHE A 216 1.09 18.19 -9.31
CA PHE A 216 0.21 19.25 -8.79
C PHE A 216 -1.22 18.76 -8.56
N TYR A 217 -1.77 18.01 -9.51
CA TYR A 217 -3.16 17.52 -9.47
C TYR A 217 -3.36 16.40 -8.46
N SER A 218 -2.39 15.51 -8.26
CA SER A 218 -2.48 14.45 -7.25
C SER A 218 -2.69 15.03 -5.84
N SER A 219 -3.66 14.48 -5.12
CA SER A 219 -3.90 14.79 -3.71
C SER A 219 -2.93 14.06 -2.80
N ILE A 220 -2.59 12.83 -3.17
CA ILE A 220 -1.59 12.01 -2.49
C ILE A 220 -0.54 11.57 -3.50
N ARG A 221 0.72 11.57 -3.06
CA ARG A 221 1.84 10.98 -3.81
C ARG A 221 2.59 10.04 -2.89
N LEU A 222 2.81 8.81 -3.35
CA LEU A 222 3.52 7.76 -2.64
C LEU A 222 4.83 7.45 -3.36
N ASP A 223 5.94 7.54 -2.63
CA ASP A 223 7.26 7.06 -3.05
C ASP A 223 7.47 5.66 -2.46
N ILE A 224 7.51 4.65 -3.32
CA ILE A 224 7.51 3.24 -2.97
C ILE A 224 8.86 2.65 -3.34
N ARG A 225 9.56 2.05 -2.37
CA ARG A 225 10.91 1.49 -2.59
C ARG A 225 11.07 0.17 -1.85
N ARG A 226 11.61 -0.84 -2.54
CA ARG A 226 12.17 -2.00 -1.88
C ARG A 226 13.37 -1.57 -1.04
N ILE A 227 13.40 -2.01 0.22
CA ILE A 227 14.50 -1.76 1.15
C ILE A 227 15.26 -3.04 1.52
N GLU A 228 14.56 -4.18 1.62
CA GLU A 228 15.15 -5.45 2.04
C GLU A 228 14.49 -6.60 1.26
N THR A 229 15.21 -7.69 1.04
CA THR A 229 14.63 -8.98 0.65
C THR A 229 14.28 -9.75 1.92
N ILE A 230 13.14 -10.43 1.93
CA ILE A 230 12.74 -11.33 3.01
C ILE A 230 13.17 -12.73 2.57
N ASP A 231 14.20 -13.26 3.23
CA ASP A 231 14.76 -14.58 2.92
C ASP A 231 13.96 -15.71 3.60
N GLY A 232 13.98 -16.90 2.99
CA GLY A 232 13.45 -18.12 3.61
C GLY A 232 14.36 -18.64 4.72
N LYS A 233 13.94 -19.69 5.42
CA LYS A 233 14.76 -20.28 6.49
C LYS A 233 15.84 -21.18 5.88
N GLY A 234 17.10 -20.85 6.10
CA GLY A 234 18.24 -21.65 5.62
C GLY A 234 18.61 -21.33 4.18
N ASP A 235 18.71 -22.35 3.33
CA ASP A 235 19.00 -22.22 1.88
C ASP A 235 17.72 -22.04 1.03
N GLU A 236 16.59 -21.69 1.65
CA GLU A 236 15.33 -21.44 0.94
C GLU A 236 15.38 -20.17 0.09
N ASP A 237 14.65 -20.20 -1.03
CA ASP A 237 14.48 -19.04 -1.92
C ASP A 237 13.89 -17.82 -1.19
N ALA A 238 14.15 -16.62 -1.72
CA ALA A 238 13.57 -15.38 -1.23
C ALA A 238 12.03 -15.45 -1.20
N LEU A 239 11.43 -15.18 -0.04
CA LEU A 239 9.98 -15.27 0.20
C LEU A 239 9.24 -13.97 -0.16
N GLY A 240 9.94 -12.83 -0.17
CA GLY A 240 9.31 -11.55 -0.43
C GLY A 240 10.27 -10.37 -0.34
N ASN A 241 9.69 -9.18 -0.27
CA ASN A 241 10.42 -7.93 -0.11
C ASN A 241 9.79 -7.09 1.00
N ARG A 242 10.65 -6.46 1.80
CA ARG A 242 10.24 -5.37 2.67
C ARG A 242 10.31 -4.06 1.88
N VAL A 243 9.20 -3.35 1.87
CA VAL A 243 8.98 -2.16 1.04
C VAL A 243 8.67 -0.97 1.92
N ARG A 244 9.41 0.12 1.72
CA ARG A 244 9.15 1.40 2.36
C ARG A 244 8.25 2.25 1.47
N VAL A 245 7.15 2.72 2.04
CA VAL A 245 6.22 3.67 1.41
C VAL A 245 6.31 5.00 2.14
N LYS A 246 6.66 6.07 1.41
CA LYS A 246 6.71 7.44 1.93
C LYS A 246 5.60 8.27 1.30
N VAL A 247 4.79 8.92 2.14
CA VAL A 247 3.76 9.86 1.70
C VAL A 247 4.41 11.21 1.40
N VAL A 248 4.92 11.40 0.18
CA VAL A 248 5.66 12.64 -0.18
C VAL A 248 4.75 13.85 -0.42
N LYS A 249 3.45 13.62 -0.63
CA LYS A 249 2.44 14.66 -0.70
C LYS A 249 1.14 14.13 -0.12
N ASN A 250 0.45 14.95 0.66
CA ASN A 250 -0.87 14.66 1.20
C ASN A 250 -1.65 15.97 1.33
N LYS A 251 -2.82 16.07 0.68
CA LYS A 251 -3.73 17.22 0.76
C LYS A 251 -4.88 17.04 1.75
N VAL A 252 -5.00 15.86 2.38
CA VAL A 252 -6.11 15.52 3.29
C VAL A 252 -5.66 15.24 4.73
N ALA A 253 -4.37 14.98 4.94
CA ALA A 253 -3.73 14.87 6.25
C ALA A 253 -2.26 15.33 6.18
N PRO A 254 -1.54 15.39 7.31
CA PRO A 254 -0.12 15.74 7.31
C PRO A 254 0.73 14.81 6.42
N PRO A 255 1.60 15.37 5.55
CA PRO A 255 2.48 14.57 4.68
C PRO A 255 3.73 14.05 5.42
N PHE A 256 4.60 13.38 4.67
CA PHE A 256 5.95 12.91 5.04
C PHE A 256 6.06 11.74 6.02
N ARG A 257 4.92 11.14 6.40
CA ARG A 257 4.89 9.85 7.08
C ARG A 257 5.50 8.76 6.21
N LYS A 258 6.14 7.78 6.86
CA LYS A 258 6.77 6.62 6.23
C LYS A 258 6.31 5.37 6.94
N VAL A 259 6.09 4.31 6.18
CA VAL A 259 5.80 2.98 6.71
C VAL A 259 6.57 1.93 5.94
N GLU A 260 6.74 0.78 6.58
CA GLU A 260 7.40 -0.38 6.00
C GLU A 260 6.38 -1.51 5.97
N LEU A 261 6.28 -2.15 4.82
CA LEU A 261 5.30 -3.18 4.51
C LEU A 261 6.05 -4.43 4.05
N ASP A 262 5.63 -5.59 4.54
CA ASP A 262 6.13 -6.88 4.09
C ASP A 262 5.26 -7.33 2.90
N ILE A 263 5.86 -7.48 1.72
CA ILE A 263 5.21 -7.96 0.49
C ILE A 263 5.76 -9.35 0.17
N TYR A 264 4.93 -10.38 0.34
CA TYR A 264 5.30 -11.76 0.02
C TYR A 264 4.95 -12.10 -1.43
N PHE A 265 5.83 -12.84 -2.10
CA PHE A 265 5.59 -13.25 -3.48
C PHE A 265 4.34 -14.13 -3.57
N GLY A 266 3.51 -13.88 -4.60
CA GLY A 266 2.24 -14.57 -4.80
C GLY A 266 1.12 -14.24 -3.80
N LYS A 267 1.38 -13.49 -2.72
CA LYS A 267 0.38 -13.12 -1.70
C LYS A 267 0.14 -11.60 -1.59
N GLY A 268 1.13 -10.80 -1.97
CA GLY A 268 1.09 -9.35 -1.83
C GLY A 268 1.38 -8.87 -0.42
N VAL A 269 0.80 -7.73 -0.02
CA VAL A 269 1.03 -7.11 1.29
C VAL A 269 0.47 -8.00 2.40
N SER A 270 1.28 -8.31 3.42
CA SER A 270 0.78 -9.00 4.60
C SER A 270 -0.01 -8.04 5.50
N ALA A 271 -1.34 -8.15 5.41
CA ALA A 271 -2.26 -7.44 6.29
C ALA A 271 -2.08 -7.86 7.76
N ALA A 272 -1.81 -9.14 8.03
CA ALA A 272 -1.59 -9.66 9.37
C ALA A 272 -0.28 -9.14 9.99
N ALA A 273 0.82 -9.08 9.23
CA ALA A 273 2.06 -8.45 9.69
C ALA A 273 1.86 -6.97 9.97
N SER A 274 1.15 -6.26 9.09
CA SER A 274 0.82 -4.84 9.27
C SER A 274 -0.02 -4.62 10.54
N LEU A 275 -1.00 -5.50 10.79
CA LEU A 275 -1.87 -5.44 11.96
C LEU A 275 -1.09 -5.71 13.25
N LEU A 276 -0.22 -6.73 13.27
CA LEU A 276 0.65 -7.04 14.41
C LEU A 276 1.56 -5.85 14.75
N ASP A 277 2.28 -5.32 13.77
CA ASP A 277 3.22 -4.22 13.97
C ASP A 277 2.51 -2.95 14.48
N SER A 278 1.31 -2.67 13.95
CA SER A 278 0.50 -1.53 14.41
C SER A 278 -0.11 -1.77 15.81
N ALA A 279 -0.60 -2.98 16.09
CA ALA A 279 -1.13 -3.34 17.41
C ALA A 279 -0.06 -3.23 18.51
N VAL A 280 1.19 -3.62 18.21
CA VAL A 280 2.32 -3.43 19.14
C VAL A 280 2.63 -1.95 19.33
N LYS A 281 2.70 -1.18 18.25
CA LYS A 281 2.95 0.27 18.30
C LYS A 281 1.92 1.01 19.17
N HIS A 282 0.66 0.60 19.11
CA HIS A 282 -0.45 1.21 19.86
C HIS A 282 -0.75 0.54 21.20
N GLY A 283 0.06 -0.42 21.64
CA GLY A 283 -0.06 -1.07 22.95
C GLY A 283 -1.29 -1.96 23.10
N LEU A 284 -1.83 -2.51 22.00
CA LEU A 284 -2.85 -3.57 22.04
C LEU A 284 -2.23 -4.96 22.17
N ILE A 285 -0.99 -5.13 21.69
CA ILE A 285 -0.19 -6.35 21.88
C ILE A 285 1.11 -5.96 22.57
N ASP A 286 1.40 -6.61 23.69
CA ASP A 286 2.67 -6.49 24.39
C ASP A 286 3.72 -7.38 23.75
N LYS A 287 4.91 -6.80 23.50
CA LYS A 287 6.09 -7.54 23.06
C LYS A 287 7.10 -7.64 24.20
N ARG A 288 7.30 -8.83 24.77
CA ARG A 288 8.29 -9.10 25.83
C ARG A 288 9.37 -10.06 25.30
N GLY A 289 10.53 -9.50 24.95
CA GLY A 289 11.58 -10.27 24.27
C GLY A 289 11.09 -10.76 22.90
N ALA A 290 11.05 -12.09 22.73
CA ALA A 290 10.51 -12.73 21.53
C ALA A 290 8.99 -13.00 21.59
N TRP A 291 8.34 -12.84 22.75
CA TRP A 291 6.94 -13.19 22.93
C TRP A 291 6.00 -12.02 22.63
N TYR A 292 4.89 -12.31 21.95
CA TYR A 292 3.76 -11.42 21.71
C TYR A 292 2.55 -11.91 22.51
N THR A 293 1.96 -11.01 23.31
CA THR A 293 0.85 -11.32 24.22
C THR A 293 -0.20 -10.22 24.20
N ARG A 294 -1.48 -10.58 24.27
CA ARG A 294 -2.60 -9.65 24.43
C ARG A 294 -3.35 -9.98 25.71
N GLY A 295 -3.15 -9.19 26.77
CA GLY A 295 -3.63 -9.57 28.11
C GLY A 295 -3.00 -10.89 28.57
N GLU A 296 -3.83 -11.90 28.82
CA GLU A 296 -3.40 -13.25 29.20
C GLU A 296 -3.18 -14.19 27.99
N GLU A 297 -3.64 -13.79 26.80
CA GLU A 297 -3.56 -14.60 25.60
C GLU A 297 -2.16 -14.52 24.96
N LYS A 298 -1.59 -15.69 24.65
CA LYS A 298 -0.29 -15.79 23.97
C LYS A 298 -0.50 -15.85 22.46
N VAL A 299 -0.20 -14.74 21.78
CA VAL A 299 -0.31 -14.61 20.32
C VAL A 299 0.79 -15.42 19.62
N GLY A 300 2.00 -15.46 20.18
CA GLY A 300 3.07 -16.33 19.65
C GLY A 300 4.48 -15.93 20.08
N GLN A 301 5.45 -16.81 19.82
CA GLN A 301 6.88 -16.55 20.00
C GLN A 301 7.54 -16.27 18.64
N GLY A 302 8.06 -15.07 18.43
CA GLY A 302 8.61 -14.61 17.16
C GLY A 302 7.55 -13.95 16.25
N LYS A 303 7.99 -13.06 15.36
CA LYS A 303 7.08 -12.30 14.47
C LYS A 303 6.27 -13.24 13.60
N GLU A 304 6.93 -14.19 12.94
CA GLU A 304 6.29 -15.16 12.03
C GLU A 304 5.16 -15.93 12.70
N ASN A 305 5.40 -16.51 13.87
CA ASN A 305 4.37 -17.29 14.57
C ASN A 305 3.18 -16.42 15.01
N ALA A 306 3.44 -15.17 15.42
CA ALA A 306 2.36 -14.24 15.77
C ALA A 306 1.55 -13.81 14.53
N VAL A 307 2.20 -13.61 13.38
CA VAL A 307 1.52 -13.36 12.10
C VAL A 307 0.66 -14.56 11.71
N SER A 308 1.21 -15.78 11.73
CA SER A 308 0.48 -17.01 11.44
C SER A 308 -0.71 -17.21 12.38
N PHE A 309 -0.57 -16.88 13.66
CA PHE A 309 -1.69 -16.90 14.61
C PHE A 309 -2.82 -15.96 14.18
N ILE A 310 -2.51 -14.71 13.81
CA ILE A 310 -3.50 -13.73 13.35
C ILE A 310 -4.17 -14.20 12.04
N GLU A 311 -3.41 -14.79 11.11
CA GLU A 311 -3.95 -15.30 9.85
C GLU A 311 -4.90 -16.49 10.05
N ASN A 312 -4.58 -17.37 11.00
CA ASN A 312 -5.35 -18.57 11.29
C ASN A 312 -6.60 -18.32 12.17
N ASN A 313 -6.70 -17.15 12.82
CA ASN A 313 -7.81 -16.79 13.71
C ASN A 313 -8.54 -15.51 13.23
N PRO A 314 -9.51 -15.62 12.29
CA PRO A 314 -10.23 -14.48 11.71
C PRO A 314 -11.00 -13.64 12.73
N ASP A 315 -11.74 -14.29 13.64
CA ASP A 315 -12.53 -13.55 14.62
C ASP A 315 -11.63 -12.68 15.50
N TYR A 316 -10.48 -13.21 15.90
CA TYR A 316 -9.45 -12.46 16.61
C TYR A 316 -8.89 -11.31 15.75
N ARG A 317 -8.58 -11.59 14.48
CA ARG A 317 -8.08 -10.56 13.54
C ARG A 317 -9.07 -9.41 13.37
N ILE A 318 -10.34 -9.71 13.13
CA ILE A 318 -11.40 -8.71 12.91
C ILE A 318 -11.59 -7.86 14.16
N GLU A 319 -11.67 -8.48 15.34
CA GLU A 319 -11.83 -7.79 16.62
C GLU A 319 -10.60 -6.92 16.96
N LEU A 320 -9.40 -7.42 16.70
CA LEU A 320 -8.16 -6.65 16.86
C LEU A 320 -8.09 -5.47 15.89
N GLU A 321 -8.42 -5.67 14.61
CA GLU A 321 -8.43 -4.61 13.61
C GLU A 321 -9.49 -3.54 13.92
N HIS A 322 -10.70 -3.95 14.33
CA HIS A 322 -11.77 -3.03 14.72
C HIS A 322 -11.33 -2.14 15.89
N THR A 323 -10.87 -2.75 16.99
CA THR A 323 -10.38 -2.04 18.18
C THR A 323 -9.25 -1.06 17.83
N LEU A 324 -8.34 -1.48 16.95
CA LEU A 324 -7.23 -0.65 16.51
C LEU A 324 -7.71 0.51 15.62
N ARG A 325 -8.63 0.27 14.69
CA ARG A 325 -9.20 1.32 13.82
C ARG A 325 -9.98 2.35 14.63
N GLU A 326 -10.78 1.95 15.61
CA GLU A 326 -11.48 2.88 16.51
C GLU A 326 -10.50 3.79 17.27
N LYS A 327 -9.36 3.24 17.71
CA LYS A 327 -8.32 3.98 18.42
C LYS A 327 -7.57 4.96 17.51
N ILE A 328 -7.22 4.56 16.28
CA ILE A 328 -6.42 5.38 15.35
C ILE A 328 -7.30 6.40 14.62
N PHE A 329 -8.54 6.03 14.26
CA PHE A 329 -9.47 6.82 13.45
C PHE A 329 -10.82 6.99 14.16
N PRO A 330 -10.88 7.72 15.29
CA PRO A 330 -12.10 7.85 16.06
C PRO A 330 -13.22 8.50 15.24
N GLY A 331 -14.37 7.82 15.16
CA GLY A 331 -15.54 8.29 14.39
C GLY A 331 -15.43 8.10 12.88
N GLN A 332 -14.40 7.41 12.38
CA GLN A 332 -14.36 7.00 10.98
C GLN A 332 -15.41 5.91 10.71
N VAL A 333 -16.14 6.07 9.62
CA VAL A 333 -17.12 5.10 9.15
C VAL A 333 -16.77 4.75 7.72
N LEU A 334 -16.48 3.47 7.47
CA LEU A 334 -16.32 2.96 6.10
C LEU A 334 -17.69 2.84 5.45
N ARG A 335 -17.78 3.25 4.19
CA ARG A 335 -19.02 3.27 3.43
C ARG A 335 -18.92 2.43 2.17
N THR A 336 -20.01 1.74 1.84
CA THR A 336 -20.18 1.09 0.54
C THR A 336 -20.38 2.14 -0.55
N LYS A 337 -20.43 1.69 -1.80
CA LYS A 337 -20.75 2.53 -2.97
C LYS A 337 -22.08 3.29 -2.79
N GLU A 338 -23.08 2.62 -2.23
CA GLU A 338 -24.41 3.17 -1.96
C GLU A 338 -24.42 4.15 -0.78
N GLY A 339 -23.28 4.33 -0.11
CA GLY A 339 -23.13 5.21 1.05
C GLY A 339 -23.58 4.59 2.36
N GLU A 340 -23.92 3.30 2.35
CA GLU A 340 -24.30 2.52 3.52
C GLU A 340 -23.08 2.26 4.41
N VAL A 341 -23.31 2.20 5.71
CA VAL A 341 -22.24 1.93 6.67
C VAL A 341 -21.87 0.45 6.58
N VAL A 342 -20.58 0.18 6.41
CA VAL A 342 -20.06 -1.19 6.44
C VAL A 342 -20.07 -1.68 7.88
N THR A 343 -20.79 -2.77 8.12
CA THR A 343 -20.90 -3.42 9.43
C THR A 343 -19.86 -4.52 9.62
N GLU A 344 -19.56 -4.88 10.86
CA GLU A 344 -18.68 -6.02 11.16
C GLU A 344 -19.20 -7.34 10.57
N GLU A 345 -20.52 -7.53 10.55
CA GLU A 345 -21.17 -8.72 10.00
C GLU A 345 -20.91 -8.86 8.50
N GLN A 346 -21.01 -7.76 7.75
CA GLN A 346 -20.68 -7.74 6.32
C GLN A 346 -19.20 -8.05 6.07
N ILE A 347 -18.29 -7.56 6.92
CA ILE A 347 -16.86 -7.88 6.83
C ILE A 347 -16.63 -9.38 7.07
N ARG A 348 -17.25 -9.95 8.12
CA ARG A 348 -17.16 -11.39 8.43
C ARG A 348 -17.72 -12.25 7.30
N GLU A 349 -18.86 -11.86 6.75
CA GLU A 349 -19.49 -12.59 5.64
C GLU A 349 -18.62 -12.56 4.38
N TYR A 350 -18.05 -11.40 4.05
CA TYR A 350 -17.10 -11.27 2.94
C TYR A 350 -15.88 -12.20 3.12
N GLU A 351 -15.25 -12.19 4.30
CA GLU A 351 -14.08 -13.05 4.55
C GLU A 351 -14.43 -14.54 4.46
N LYS A 352 -15.62 -14.93 4.92
CA LYS A 352 -16.12 -16.29 4.79
C LYS A 352 -16.35 -16.68 3.33
N GLN A 353 -16.93 -15.79 2.52
CA GLN A 353 -17.15 -16.00 1.10
C GLN A 353 -15.84 -16.11 0.32
N MET A 354 -14.84 -15.27 0.61
CA MET A 354 -13.54 -15.32 -0.07
C MET A 354 -12.75 -16.58 0.29
N ARG A 355 -12.81 -17.02 1.56
CA ARG A 355 -12.26 -18.32 1.97
C ARG A 355 -12.91 -19.48 1.21
N ALA A 356 -14.23 -19.47 1.05
CA ALA A 356 -14.95 -20.49 0.30
C ALA A 356 -14.56 -20.51 -1.20
N LYS A 357 -14.20 -19.35 -1.76
CA LYS A 357 -13.74 -19.20 -3.16
C LYS A 357 -12.25 -19.49 -3.37
N GLY A 358 -11.51 -19.86 -2.32
CA GLY A 358 -10.06 -20.10 -2.40
C GLY A 358 -9.23 -18.84 -2.71
N VAL A 359 -9.83 -17.65 -2.58
CA VAL A 359 -9.15 -16.37 -2.74
C VAL A 359 -8.50 -16.05 -1.40
N GLY A 360 -7.21 -16.36 -1.30
CA GLY A 360 -6.48 -16.35 -0.03
C GLY A 360 -6.23 -14.95 0.50
N THR A 361 -6.81 -14.63 1.66
CA THR A 361 -6.20 -13.68 2.61
C THR A 361 -4.95 -14.34 3.20
N GLY A 362 -3.85 -14.39 2.46
CA GLY A 362 -2.51 -14.70 2.98
C GLY A 362 -2.23 -16.13 3.50
N LEU A 363 -3.18 -17.07 3.50
CA LEU A 363 -2.98 -18.39 4.12
C LEU A 363 -1.74 -19.12 3.56
N VAL A 364 -0.77 -19.40 4.44
CA VAL A 364 0.22 -20.46 4.25
C VAL A 364 -0.54 -21.77 4.32
N GLN A 365 -0.53 -22.60 3.27
CA GLN A 365 -0.88 -24.00 3.45
C GLN A 365 0.13 -24.58 4.45
N PRO A 366 -0.30 -25.19 5.56
CA PRO A 366 0.64 -25.90 6.40
C PRO A 366 1.30 -26.97 5.54
N THR A 367 2.62 -26.92 5.44
CA THR A 367 3.40 -28.06 4.97
C THR A 367 2.99 -29.23 5.86
N ALA A 368 2.39 -30.25 5.24
CA ALA A 368 2.00 -31.46 5.90
C ALA A 368 3.27 -32.15 6.42
N GLU A 369 3.62 -31.89 7.68
CA GLU A 369 4.40 -32.76 8.57
C GLU A 369 4.66 -32.00 9.88
N GLN A 370 3.66 -31.99 10.77
CA GLN A 370 3.85 -31.91 12.21
C GLN A 370 2.48 -32.12 12.87
N ASN A 371 2.12 -33.40 13.03
CA ASN A 371 1.10 -33.78 13.99
C ASN A 371 1.74 -34.67 15.05
N THR A 372 1.62 -34.18 16.30
CA THR A 372 1.37 -34.91 17.55
C THR A 372 2.45 -35.91 17.98
N ASP A 373 3.03 -35.80 19.17
CA ASP A 373 2.30 -36.04 20.41
C ASP A 373 2.91 -35.34 21.63
N VAL A 374 2.05 -34.63 22.37
CA VAL A 374 2.25 -34.35 23.79
C VAL A 374 1.63 -35.50 24.57
N LYS A 375 2.47 -36.42 25.07
CA LYS A 375 2.19 -37.23 26.27
C LYS A 375 3.50 -37.55 26.99
N THR A 376 3.57 -37.21 28.27
CA THR A 376 4.42 -37.85 29.27
C THR A 376 3.54 -38.22 30.47
N PRO A 377 3.97 -39.10 31.40
CA PRO A 377 5.06 -40.09 31.35
C PRO A 377 4.58 -41.50 31.74
N ASP A 378 5.39 -42.54 31.52
CA ASP A 378 5.46 -43.65 32.47
C ASP A 378 6.77 -44.43 32.38
N ALA A 379 7.13 -44.98 33.55
CA ALA A 379 8.44 -45.51 33.90
C ALA A 379 8.71 -46.94 33.42
N ALA A 380 10.01 -47.27 33.47
CA ALA A 380 10.61 -48.61 33.57
C ALA A 380 10.61 -49.52 32.33
N ALA A 381 11.82 -49.75 31.77
CA ALA A 381 12.49 -51.05 31.86
C ALA A 381 13.88 -50.97 31.20
N ALA A 382 14.88 -51.48 31.91
CA ALA A 382 16.21 -51.77 31.38
C ALA A 382 16.15 -52.88 30.31
N VAL A 383 17.20 -52.97 29.46
CA VAL A 383 18.03 -54.18 29.25
C VAL A 383 19.07 -53.93 28.13
N ASN A 384 20.33 -54.08 28.53
CA ASN A 384 21.56 -54.54 27.85
C ASN A 384 21.94 -54.17 26.39
N VAL A 385 23.15 -53.60 26.31
CA VAL A 385 24.17 -53.75 25.25
C VAL A 385 24.75 -55.20 25.28
N PRO A 386 25.39 -55.75 24.22
CA PRO A 386 26.83 -55.52 24.04
C PRO A 386 27.41 -55.58 22.60
N GLY A 387 28.46 -54.78 22.36
CA GLY A 387 29.62 -55.09 21.49
C GLY A 387 29.49 -54.71 20.01
N LYS A 388 30.53 -54.26 19.29
CA LYS A 388 31.99 -54.29 19.54
C LYS A 388 32.72 -53.42 18.47
N THR A 389 33.81 -52.75 18.91
CA THR A 389 35.14 -52.52 18.27
C THR A 389 35.24 -51.82 16.90
N ALA A 390 35.87 -50.62 16.85
CA ALA A 390 37.31 -50.33 16.57
C ALA A 390 37.55 -50.13 15.06
N SER A 391 38.28 -49.15 14.53
CA SER A 391 39.62 -48.58 14.81
C SER A 391 39.73 -47.20 14.09
N ASP A 392 40.30 -46.15 14.71
CA ASP A 392 41.70 -45.65 14.52
C ASP A 392 41.96 -45.12 13.09
N ASP A 393 42.60 -43.99 12.80
CA ASP A 393 43.63 -43.23 13.53
C ASP A 393 43.91 -41.88 12.81
N GLY A 394 44.51 -40.92 13.53
CA GLY A 394 45.45 -39.88 13.06
C GLY A 394 44.93 -38.70 12.19
N GLY A 395 45.25 -37.43 12.45
CA GLY A 395 46.18 -36.83 13.40
C GLY A 395 46.45 -35.34 13.07
N LYS A 396 46.60 -34.56 14.15
CA LYS A 396 47.49 -33.39 14.40
C LYS A 396 47.37 -32.05 13.60
N LYS A 397 47.08 -31.01 14.42
CA LYS A 397 47.30 -29.54 14.34
C LYS A 397 48.82 -29.12 14.27
N PRO A 398 49.23 -27.85 14.50
CA PRO A 398 49.03 -26.56 13.78
C PRO A 398 50.35 -25.73 13.61
N ALA A 399 50.33 -24.59 12.92
CA ALA A 399 51.35 -23.51 13.02
C ALA A 399 50.74 -22.19 12.51
N ALA A 400 50.66 -21.06 13.24
CA ALA A 400 51.67 -20.18 13.87
C ALA A 400 52.01 -18.93 13.02
N ARG A 401 51.45 -17.79 13.47
CA ARG A 401 51.94 -16.39 13.50
C ARG A 401 53.02 -15.92 12.49
N THR A 402 52.73 -14.74 11.90
CA THR A 402 53.74 -13.66 11.78
C THR A 402 53.09 -12.27 11.90
N LYS A 403 53.79 -11.39 12.62
CA LYS A 403 53.50 -9.96 12.87
C LYS A 403 54.22 -9.09 11.83
N THR A 404 53.66 -7.90 11.55
CA THR A 404 54.35 -6.60 11.35
C THR A 404 53.25 -5.51 11.31
N ALA A 405 53.14 -4.59 12.29
CA ALA A 405 53.78 -3.25 12.39
C ALA A 405 53.41 -2.32 11.21
N SER A 406 53.06 -1.04 11.31
CA SER A 406 52.95 -0.02 12.37
C SER A 406 52.52 1.32 11.72
N LEU A 407 52.21 2.35 12.54
CA LEU A 407 52.06 3.80 12.27
C LEU A 407 50.60 4.27 12.06
N ALA A 408 49.93 4.90 13.05
CA ALA A 408 50.11 6.21 13.69
C ALA A 408 49.07 7.23 13.15
N LYS A 409 48.01 7.50 13.93
CA LYS A 409 47.75 8.73 14.71
C LYS A 409 47.52 10.00 13.86
N ALA A 410 46.26 10.45 13.82
CA ALA A 410 45.90 11.86 13.89
C ALA A 410 44.60 11.98 14.70
N ALA A 411 44.63 12.83 15.72
CA ALA A 411 43.56 13.08 16.67
C ALA A 411 42.88 14.43 16.39
N ALA A 412 41.66 14.54 16.92
CA ALA A 412 40.91 15.75 17.28
C ALA A 412 40.21 16.55 16.16
N SER A 413 38.87 16.58 16.20
CA SER A 413 38.16 17.65 16.93
C SER A 413 36.65 17.44 16.91
N ASP A 414 36.10 17.12 18.08
CA ASP A 414 34.70 17.33 18.42
C ASP A 414 34.44 18.84 18.54
N LYS A 415 33.46 19.35 17.81
CA LYS A 415 32.75 20.59 18.17
C LYS A 415 31.26 20.43 17.83
N PRO A 416 30.34 20.74 18.76
CA PRO A 416 28.91 20.72 18.49
C PRO A 416 28.51 21.95 17.65
N VAL A 417 27.60 21.75 16.72
CA VAL A 417 26.98 22.82 15.92
C VAL A 417 25.95 23.55 16.79
N PRO A 418 25.94 24.89 16.86
CA PRO A 418 24.99 25.64 17.68
C PRO A 418 23.55 25.58 17.16
N GLU A 419 22.60 25.42 18.09
CA GLU A 419 21.17 25.68 17.92
C GLU A 419 20.94 27.18 17.74
N GLU A 420 21.05 27.68 16.52
CA GLU A 420 20.48 28.97 16.12
C GLU A 420 20.40 29.01 14.59
N LEU A 421 19.41 28.31 14.04
CA LEU A 421 18.82 28.52 12.72
C LEU A 421 17.48 27.75 12.68
N PHE A 422 16.42 28.53 12.57
CA PHE A 422 15.00 28.16 12.40
C PHE A 422 14.68 26.86 11.66
#